data_AF-A0A7C7U7A4-F1
#
_entry.id   AF-A0A7C7U7A4-F1
#
_cell.length_a   1.000
_cell.length_b   1.000
_cell.length_c   1.000
_cell.angle_alpha   90.00
_cell.angle_beta   90.00
_cell.angle_gamma   90.00
#
_symmetry.space_group_name_H-M   'P 1'
#
loop_
_entity.id
_entity.type
_entity.pdbx_description
1 polymer ?
#
loop_
_entity_poly.entity_id
_entity_poly.type
_entity_poly.pdbx_seq_one_letter_code
_entity_poly.pdbx_strand_id
1 'polypeptide(L)'
;MGSAVWIEKANFRMSAGGEHAAVAALKAAFPTEEAFLARGIHEKPSAYRELISATKLGTAIRCVIGLGQHIIIREHPEGGITSIGREGMMDELPARAIARFFQPIARFIESGSFIEFESDHGGSWTRLDFRNGEVRMVDQELGADELGDWGVIEHDRTEVLLDPTL
;
A
#
# COMPACT_ATOMS: atom_id res chain seq x y z
N MET A 1 1.74 -13.39 21.00
CA MET A 1 2.81 -13.45 19.98
C MET A 1 2.31 -12.60 18.82
N GLY A 2 3.14 -11.69 18.29
CA GLY A 2 2.80 -10.96 17.06
C GLY A 2 2.87 -11.90 15.85
N SER A 3 2.12 -11.59 14.79
CA SER A 3 2.14 -12.34 13.53
C SER A 3 3.08 -11.63 12.57
N ALA A 4 4.16 -12.29 12.15
CA ALA A 4 5.10 -11.69 11.21
C ALA A 4 4.50 -11.58 9.81
N VAL A 5 4.75 -10.46 9.11
CA VAL A 5 4.21 -10.19 7.77
C VAL A 5 5.29 -9.67 6.84
N TRP A 6 5.30 -10.04 5.57
CA TRP A 6 6.23 -9.52 4.55
C TRP A 6 5.52 -9.21 3.23
N ILE A 7 6.17 -8.45 2.34
CA ILE A 7 5.71 -8.31 0.96
C ILE A 7 6.14 -9.57 0.22
N GLU A 8 5.18 -10.38 -0.17
CA GLU A 8 5.40 -11.62 -0.91
C GLU A 8 5.60 -11.29 -2.41
N LYS A 9 4.71 -10.46 -2.97
CA LYS A 9 4.78 -10.02 -4.37
C LYS A 9 4.31 -8.59 -4.51
N ALA A 10 4.91 -7.86 -5.44
CA ALA A 10 4.38 -6.55 -5.81
C ALA A 10 4.74 -6.21 -7.26
N ASN A 11 3.76 -5.67 -7.96
CA ASN A 11 3.94 -5.02 -9.26
C ASN A 11 3.31 -3.64 -9.13
N PHE A 12 4.12 -2.60 -9.08
CA PHE A 12 3.64 -1.26 -8.85
C PHE A 12 4.19 -0.35 -9.93
N ARG A 13 3.31 0.17 -10.78
CA ARG A 13 3.70 0.98 -11.92
C ARG A 13 3.01 2.33 -11.92
N MET A 14 3.79 3.36 -12.19
CA MET A 14 3.33 4.74 -12.33
C MET A 14 4.30 5.51 -13.22
N SER A 15 3.76 6.36 -14.09
CA SER A 15 4.56 7.21 -14.98
C SER A 15 5.18 8.40 -14.26
N ALA A 16 6.25 8.97 -14.84
CA ALA A 16 6.90 10.19 -14.37
C ALA A 16 5.91 11.37 -14.19
N GLY A 17 5.01 11.56 -15.16
CA GLY A 17 4.00 12.62 -15.11
C GLY A 17 2.99 12.41 -13.97
N GLY A 18 2.64 11.15 -13.68
CA GLY A 18 1.77 10.80 -12.56
C GLY A 18 2.43 11.02 -11.20
N GLU A 19 3.75 10.85 -11.11
CA GLU A 19 4.48 10.91 -9.84
C GLU A 19 4.33 12.26 -9.11
N HIS A 20 4.59 13.36 -9.80
CA HIS A 20 4.52 14.68 -9.17
C HIS A 20 3.09 15.01 -8.72
N ALA A 21 2.10 14.66 -9.55
CA ALA A 21 0.68 14.82 -9.21
C ALA A 21 0.27 13.93 -8.02
N ALA A 22 0.81 12.70 -7.94
CA ALA A 22 0.58 11.79 -6.84
C ALA A 22 1.15 12.34 -5.52
N VAL A 23 2.40 12.82 -5.52
CA VAL A 23 3.02 13.43 -4.33
C VAL A 23 2.20 14.64 -3.86
N ALA A 24 1.78 15.51 -4.78
CA ALA A 24 0.93 16.64 -4.44
C ALA A 24 -0.43 16.21 -3.84
N ALA A 25 -1.06 15.18 -4.42
CA ALA A 25 -2.31 14.64 -3.93
C ALA A 25 -2.18 14.01 -2.53
N LEU A 26 -1.07 13.31 -2.24
CA LEU A 26 -0.79 12.81 -0.89
C LEU A 26 -0.70 13.96 0.12
N LYS A 27 0.08 15.00 -0.18
CA LYS A 27 0.22 16.15 0.72
C LYS A 27 -1.11 16.86 0.95
N ALA A 28 -1.95 16.96 -0.08
CA ALA A 28 -3.30 17.53 0.05
C ALA A 28 -4.23 16.63 0.89
N ALA A 29 -4.14 15.32 0.75
CA ALA A 29 -4.93 14.36 1.51
C ALA A 29 -4.53 14.31 2.99
N PHE A 30 -3.26 14.57 3.30
CA PHE A 30 -2.71 14.60 4.66
C PHE A 30 -2.11 16.00 4.95
N PRO A 31 -2.94 17.03 5.17
CA PRO A 31 -2.48 18.41 5.27
C PRO A 31 -1.85 18.76 6.62
N THR A 32 -2.02 17.91 7.63
CA THR A 32 -1.47 18.09 8.98
C THR A 32 -0.89 16.78 9.52
N GLU A 33 0.04 16.89 10.48
CA GLU A 33 0.59 15.75 11.20
C GLU A 33 -0.53 14.97 11.91
N GLU A 34 -1.46 15.68 12.54
CA GLU A 34 -2.62 15.08 13.20
C GLU A 34 -3.47 14.24 12.24
N ALA A 35 -3.77 14.74 11.04
CA ALA A 35 -4.53 13.98 10.03
C ALA A 35 -3.77 12.74 9.53
N PHE A 36 -2.45 12.82 9.45
CA PHE A 36 -1.58 11.72 9.05
C PHE A 36 -1.53 10.61 10.13
N LEU A 37 -1.34 10.99 11.39
CA LEU A 37 -1.31 10.06 12.52
C LEU A 37 -2.71 9.46 12.80
N ALA A 38 -3.77 10.26 12.74
CA ALA A 38 -5.15 9.81 13.01
C ALA A 38 -5.64 8.74 12.02
N ARG A 39 -5.12 8.75 10.78
CA ARG A 39 -5.41 7.70 9.79
C ARG A 39 -4.57 6.43 9.95
N GLY A 40 -3.65 6.43 10.91
CA GLY A 40 -2.76 5.31 11.23
C GLY A 40 -1.61 5.15 10.24
N ILE A 41 -1.27 6.19 9.45
CA ILE A 41 -0.30 6.07 8.36
C ILE A 41 1.11 5.81 8.87
N HIS A 42 1.51 6.39 10.01
CA HIS A 42 2.74 6.05 10.72
C HIS A 42 2.57 6.34 12.22
N GLU A 43 3.32 5.64 13.06
CA GLU A 43 3.40 5.90 14.51
C GLU A 43 4.32 7.09 14.89
N LYS A 44 5.15 7.60 13.96
CA LYS A 44 6.23 8.57 14.26
C LYS A 44 5.94 9.93 13.62
N PRO A 45 5.90 11.03 14.40
CA PRO A 45 5.77 12.39 13.89
C PRO A 45 6.81 12.78 12.81
N SER A 46 8.03 12.23 12.88
CA SER A 46 9.07 12.53 11.87
C SER A 46 8.70 12.06 10.47
N ALA A 47 7.91 10.99 10.32
CA ALA A 47 7.48 10.48 9.02
C ALA A 47 6.57 11.47 8.28
N TYR A 48 5.77 12.26 9.01
CA TYR A 48 4.99 13.34 8.39
C TYR A 48 5.88 14.43 7.79
N ARG A 49 6.97 14.81 8.47
CA ARG A 49 7.95 15.77 7.95
C ARG A 49 8.65 15.23 6.69
N GLU A 50 8.90 13.93 6.64
CA GLU A 50 9.42 13.27 5.44
C GLU A 50 8.40 13.32 4.30
N LEU A 51 7.11 13.05 4.57
CA LEU A 51 6.04 13.15 3.56
C LEU A 51 5.95 14.58 2.98
N ILE A 52 5.92 15.61 3.82
CA ILE A 52 5.76 17.00 3.36
C ILE A 52 7.00 17.48 2.60
N SER A 53 8.19 16.99 2.94
CA SER A 53 9.42 17.30 2.21
C SER A 53 9.66 16.42 0.98
N ALA A 54 8.91 15.33 0.81
CA ALA A 54 9.06 14.41 -0.32
C ALA A 54 8.84 15.14 -1.67
N THR A 55 9.80 14.96 -2.58
CA THR A 55 9.71 15.41 -3.98
C THR A 55 9.48 14.25 -4.94
N LYS A 56 9.70 13.02 -4.47
CA LYS A 56 9.50 11.75 -5.18
C LYS A 56 8.50 10.88 -4.43
N LEU A 57 7.72 10.08 -5.16
CA LEU A 57 6.77 9.15 -4.55
C LEU A 57 7.49 8.07 -3.75
N GLY A 58 8.69 7.66 -4.19
CA GLY A 58 9.49 6.69 -3.44
C GLY A 58 9.74 7.12 -2.00
N THR A 59 10.09 8.38 -1.78
CA THR A 59 10.26 8.96 -0.42
C THR A 59 8.94 8.98 0.35
N ALA A 60 7.83 9.36 -0.30
CA ALA A 60 6.53 9.40 0.35
C ALA A 60 6.06 8.01 0.80
N ILE A 61 6.24 6.96 -0.01
CA ILE A 61 5.83 5.58 0.34
C ILE A 61 6.59 5.05 1.56
N ARG A 62 7.85 5.47 1.76
CA ARG A 62 8.65 5.09 2.96
C ARG A 62 8.05 5.61 4.26
N CYS A 63 7.17 6.61 4.19
CA CYS A 63 6.47 7.17 5.34
C CYS A 63 5.29 6.30 5.80
N VAL A 64 4.98 5.21 5.10
CA VAL A 64 3.89 4.31 5.49
C VAL A 64 4.39 3.29 6.51
N ILE A 65 3.58 3.09 7.56
CA ILE A 65 3.77 2.10 8.60
C ILE A 65 3.93 0.71 7.98
N GLY A 66 4.73 -0.13 8.63
CA GLY A 66 5.10 -1.42 8.08
C GLY A 66 6.14 -1.26 6.97
N LEU A 67 5.90 -0.46 5.93
CA LEU A 67 6.76 -0.33 4.74
C LEU A 67 8.15 0.27 5.02
N GLY A 68 8.20 1.39 5.76
CA GLY A 68 9.40 1.96 6.40
C GLY A 68 10.75 1.82 5.65
N GLN A 69 11.79 1.48 6.40
CA GLN A 69 13.19 1.40 5.92
C GLN A 69 13.49 0.19 5.05
N HIS A 70 12.60 -0.80 5.08
CA HIS A 70 12.80 -2.10 4.45
C HIS A 70 12.25 -2.17 3.03
N ILE A 71 11.53 -1.14 2.59
CA ILE A 71 10.98 -1.12 1.23
C ILE A 71 12.07 -0.85 0.19
N ILE A 72 12.10 -1.71 -0.83
CA ILE A 72 12.85 -1.51 -2.07
C ILE A 72 11.90 -0.86 -3.08
N ILE A 73 12.32 0.27 -3.66
CA ILE A 73 11.55 0.96 -4.69
C ILE A 73 12.45 1.09 -5.91
N ARG A 74 11.99 0.57 -7.05
CA ARG A 74 12.69 0.72 -8.33
C ARG A 74 12.07 1.87 -9.10
N GLU A 75 12.76 2.99 -9.09
CA GLU A 75 12.37 4.19 -9.83
C GLU A 75 12.79 4.08 -11.30
N HIS A 76 12.01 4.65 -12.20
CA HIS A 76 12.41 4.81 -13.60
C HIS A 76 13.38 6.00 -13.72
N PRO A 77 14.42 5.96 -14.59
CA PRO A 77 15.38 7.06 -14.72
C PRO A 77 14.75 8.42 -15.05
N GLU A 78 13.63 8.41 -15.77
CA GLU A 78 12.89 9.62 -16.18
C GLU A 78 11.80 10.04 -15.17
N GLY A 79 11.70 9.34 -14.04
CA GLY A 79 10.63 9.49 -13.04
C GLY A 79 9.56 8.41 -13.16
N GLY A 80 8.87 8.13 -12.05
CA GLY A 80 7.91 7.05 -11.90
C GLY A 80 8.46 5.87 -11.09
N ILE A 81 7.58 4.92 -10.78
CA ILE A 81 7.92 3.68 -10.07
C ILE A 81 7.60 2.51 -11.00
N THR A 82 8.51 1.54 -11.09
CA THR A 82 8.35 0.33 -11.91
C THR A 82 8.05 -0.92 -11.09
N SER A 83 8.52 -0.95 -9.84
CA SER A 83 8.19 -2.00 -8.89
C SER A 83 8.46 -1.55 -7.45
N ILE A 84 7.75 -2.16 -6.52
CA ILE A 84 7.99 -2.09 -5.09
C ILE A 84 8.34 -3.50 -4.59
N GLY A 85 9.18 -3.61 -3.57
CA GLY A 85 9.50 -4.86 -2.86
C GLY A 85 9.91 -4.55 -1.42
N ARG A 86 10.30 -5.57 -0.65
CA ARG A 86 10.77 -5.39 0.74
C ARG A 86 11.89 -6.35 1.10
N GLU A 87 12.80 -5.93 1.97
CA GLU A 87 13.74 -6.78 2.70
C GLU A 87 13.30 -6.97 4.17
N GLY A 88 12.84 -8.18 4.53
CA GLY A 88 12.56 -8.57 5.93
C GLY A 88 11.08 -8.56 6.35
N MET A 89 10.83 -8.89 7.62
CA MET A 89 9.48 -9.06 8.19
C MET A 89 8.97 -7.78 8.88
N MET A 90 7.67 -7.71 9.14
CA MET A 90 6.93 -6.70 9.93
C MET A 90 6.26 -7.41 11.11
N ASP A 91 6.14 -6.74 12.25
CA ASP A 91 5.50 -7.33 13.44
C ASP A 91 3.97 -7.48 13.30
N GLU A 92 3.35 -6.71 12.40
CA GLU A 92 1.92 -6.78 12.04
C GLU A 92 1.68 -6.22 10.63
N LEU A 93 0.53 -6.56 10.02
CA LEU A 93 0.10 -6.02 8.73
C LEU A 93 -0.80 -4.79 8.93
N PRO A 94 -0.32 -3.56 8.65
CA PRO A 94 -1.17 -2.38 8.72
C PRO A 94 -1.92 -2.13 7.40
N ALA A 95 -2.52 -3.17 6.79
CA ALA A 95 -3.10 -3.11 5.44
C ALA A 95 -4.06 -1.94 5.25
N ARG A 96 -4.89 -1.63 6.25
CA ARG A 96 -5.82 -0.49 6.21
C ARG A 96 -5.10 0.85 6.15
N ALA A 97 -4.04 1.04 6.91
CA ALA A 97 -3.24 2.26 6.86
C ALA A 97 -2.54 2.41 5.51
N ILE A 98 -1.97 1.30 5.00
CA ILE A 98 -1.35 1.26 3.68
C ILE A 98 -2.38 1.61 2.59
N ALA A 99 -3.57 1.01 2.62
CA ALA A 99 -4.63 1.30 1.66
C ALA A 99 -5.09 2.76 1.73
N ARG A 100 -5.29 3.32 2.93
CA ARG A 100 -5.62 4.75 3.14
C ARG A 100 -4.55 5.68 2.60
N PHE A 101 -3.28 5.30 2.70
CA PHE A 101 -2.18 6.07 2.11
C PHE A 101 -2.26 6.10 0.59
N PHE A 102 -2.52 4.96 -0.04
CA PHE A 102 -2.54 4.88 -1.50
C PHE A 102 -3.85 5.36 -2.14
N GLN A 103 -4.96 5.38 -1.40
CA GLN A 103 -6.28 5.79 -1.92
C GLN A 103 -6.28 7.14 -2.67
N PRO A 104 -5.67 8.24 -2.15
CA PRO A 104 -5.66 9.53 -2.84
C PRO A 104 -4.88 9.55 -4.16
N ILE A 105 -4.01 8.55 -4.37
CA ILE A 105 -3.14 8.44 -5.54
C ILE A 105 -3.46 7.25 -6.45
N ALA A 106 -4.48 6.45 -6.12
CA ALA A 106 -4.84 5.27 -6.87
C ALA A 106 -5.09 5.58 -8.37
N ARG A 107 -5.68 6.74 -8.68
CA ARG A 107 -5.87 7.24 -10.06
C ARG A 107 -4.59 7.48 -10.87
N PHE A 108 -3.44 7.57 -10.23
CA PHE A 108 -2.15 7.76 -10.90
C PHE A 108 -1.40 6.44 -11.09
N ILE A 109 -1.83 5.37 -10.43
CA ILE A 109 -1.21 4.05 -10.47
C ILE A 109 -1.80 3.27 -11.65
N GLU A 110 -0.95 2.58 -12.42
CA GLU A 110 -1.39 1.77 -13.55
C GLU A 110 -2.33 0.66 -13.09
N SER A 111 -3.49 0.53 -13.76
CA SER A 111 -4.47 -0.52 -13.52
C SER A 111 -3.83 -1.91 -13.67
N GLY A 112 -4.07 -2.79 -12.71
CA GLY A 112 -3.40 -4.10 -12.63
C GLY A 112 -2.13 -4.10 -11.76
N SER A 113 -1.71 -2.94 -11.25
CA SER A 113 -0.71 -2.90 -10.17
C SER A 113 -1.28 -3.52 -8.89
N PHE A 114 -0.41 -4.10 -8.07
CA PHE A 114 -0.76 -4.70 -6.79
C PHE A 114 0.41 -4.76 -5.79
N ILE A 115 0.07 -4.88 -4.51
CA ILE A 115 1.00 -5.22 -3.42
C ILE A 115 0.37 -6.36 -2.60
N GLU A 116 1.04 -7.50 -2.54
CA GLU A 116 0.62 -8.72 -1.85
C GLU A 116 1.48 -8.93 -0.60
N PHE A 117 0.82 -9.09 0.54
CA PHE A 117 1.41 -9.33 1.84
C PHE A 117 1.08 -10.75 2.27
N GLU A 118 2.08 -11.48 2.76
CA GLU A 118 1.89 -12.80 3.37
C GLU A 118 2.19 -12.71 4.86
N SER A 119 1.40 -13.40 5.68
CA SER A 119 1.67 -13.58 7.10
C SER A 119 2.24 -14.95 7.41
N ASP A 120 2.98 -15.07 8.51
CA ASP A 120 3.54 -16.33 9.03
C ASP A 120 2.47 -17.37 9.43
N HIS A 121 1.17 -17.04 9.34
CA HIS A 121 0.05 -17.91 9.69
C HIS A 121 -0.46 -18.75 8.50
N GLY A 122 0.46 -19.46 7.82
CA GLY A 122 0.11 -20.61 6.99
C GLY A 122 -0.80 -20.32 5.79
N GLY A 123 -0.41 -19.39 4.91
CA GLY A 123 -1.08 -19.18 3.62
C GLY A 123 -2.19 -18.13 3.62
N SER A 124 -2.24 -17.28 4.65
CA SER A 124 -3.09 -16.08 4.63
C SER A 124 -2.35 -14.95 3.93
N TRP A 125 -2.99 -14.35 2.93
CA TRP A 125 -2.46 -13.18 2.24
C TRP A 125 -3.49 -12.07 2.14
N THR A 126 -2.98 -10.84 2.17
CA THR A 126 -3.74 -9.63 1.91
C THR A 126 -3.14 -8.94 0.70
N ARG A 127 -3.97 -8.53 -0.24
CA ARG A 127 -3.54 -7.86 -1.46
C ARG A 127 -4.23 -6.51 -1.61
N LEU A 128 -3.43 -5.50 -1.92
CA LEU A 128 -3.91 -4.21 -2.40
C LEU A 128 -3.87 -4.22 -3.91
N ASP A 129 -5.03 -4.24 -4.55
CA ASP A 129 -5.20 -4.19 -5.99
C ASP A 129 -5.54 -2.76 -6.43
N PHE A 130 -4.83 -2.27 -7.44
CA PHE A 130 -5.09 -0.96 -8.07
C PHE A 130 -5.82 -1.18 -9.38
N ARG A 131 -7.09 -0.77 -9.46
CA ARG A 131 -7.91 -0.94 -10.66
C ARG A 131 -8.78 0.28 -10.88
N ASN A 132 -8.81 0.76 -12.12
CA ASN A 132 -9.66 1.87 -12.55
C ASN A 132 -9.54 3.14 -11.68
N GLY A 133 -8.34 3.37 -11.13
CA GLY A 133 -8.05 4.51 -10.27
C GLY A 133 -8.50 4.38 -8.82
N GLU A 134 -8.89 3.18 -8.40
CA GLU A 134 -9.25 2.85 -7.02
C GLU A 134 -8.26 1.84 -6.44
N VAL A 135 -8.20 1.78 -5.11
CA VAL A 135 -7.48 0.75 -4.37
C VAL A 135 -8.49 -0.16 -3.67
N ARG A 136 -8.38 -1.47 -3.91
CA ARG A 136 -9.18 -2.50 -3.26
C ARG A 136 -8.29 -3.36 -2.39
N MET A 137 -8.69 -3.58 -1.16
CA MET A 137 -8.08 -4.55 -0.27
C MET A 137 -8.81 -5.89 -0.43
N VAL A 138 -8.05 -6.98 -0.59
CA VAL A 138 -8.55 -8.35 -0.74
C VAL A 138 -7.83 -9.22 0.29
N ASP A 139 -8.59 -9.83 1.19
CA ASP A 139 -8.07 -10.79 2.17
C ASP A 139 -8.44 -12.21 1.74
N GLN A 140 -7.48 -13.14 1.74
CA GLN A 140 -7.71 -14.55 1.43
C GLN A 140 -7.04 -15.47 2.45
N GLU A 141 -7.81 -16.42 2.99
CA GLU A 141 -7.30 -17.58 3.72
C GLU A 141 -7.18 -18.76 2.75
N LEU A 142 -6.00 -19.40 2.66
CA LEU A 142 -5.88 -20.69 1.98
C LEU A 142 -6.50 -21.78 2.86
N GLY A 143 -7.76 -22.14 2.55
CA GLY A 143 -8.35 -23.39 3.01
C GLY A 143 -7.68 -24.58 2.31
N ALA A 144 -7.28 -25.56 3.11
CA ALA A 144 -6.53 -26.74 2.71
C ALA A 144 -7.03 -27.43 1.42
N ASP A 145 -6.04 -27.76 0.59
CA ASP A 145 -5.93 -28.86 -0.36
C ASP A 145 -6.63 -28.77 -1.73
N GLU A 146 -5.76 -28.68 -2.75
CA GLU A 146 -5.72 -29.53 -3.94
C GLU A 146 -7.05 -30.10 -4.46
N LEU A 147 -7.68 -29.43 -5.44
CA LEU A 147 -8.25 -30.03 -6.67
C LEU A 147 -9.23 -29.05 -7.32
N GLY A 148 -8.75 -28.33 -8.33
CA GLY A 148 -9.59 -27.77 -9.38
C GLY A 148 -10.47 -26.59 -8.96
N ASP A 149 -10.63 -25.67 -9.91
CA ASP A 149 -11.50 -24.51 -9.82
C ASP A 149 -11.11 -23.38 -8.88
N TRP A 150 -11.37 -22.20 -9.42
CA TRP A 150 -11.12 -20.88 -8.91
C TRP A 150 -11.95 -20.65 -7.66
N GLY A 151 -11.48 -21.16 -6.53
CA GLY A 151 -12.04 -20.91 -5.20
C GLY A 151 -11.67 -19.51 -4.72
N VAL A 152 -12.26 -18.48 -5.32
CA VAL A 152 -12.38 -17.17 -4.67
C VAL A 152 -13.32 -17.39 -3.49
N ILE A 153 -12.77 -17.58 -2.29
CA ILE A 153 -13.55 -17.30 -1.08
C ILE A 153 -13.60 -15.78 -1.01
N GLU A 154 -14.57 -15.20 -1.72
CA GLU A 154 -15.03 -13.85 -1.49
C GLU A 154 -15.59 -13.86 -0.06
N HIS A 155 -14.71 -13.69 0.93
CA HIS A 155 -15.14 -13.10 2.16
C HIS A 155 -15.68 -11.73 1.75
N ASP A 156 -17.00 -11.60 1.80
CA ASP A 156 -17.83 -10.46 1.37
C ASP A 156 -17.54 -9.18 2.19
N ARG A 157 -16.33 -9.04 2.73
CA ARG A 157 -15.74 -7.82 3.27
C ARG A 157 -14.99 -7.06 2.17
N THR A 158 -15.63 -6.94 1.01
CA THR A 158 -15.19 -5.95 0.01
C THR A 158 -15.48 -4.57 0.56
N GLU A 159 -14.60 -4.05 1.40
CA GLU A 159 -14.67 -2.66 1.82
C GLU A 159 -14.18 -1.79 0.66
N VAL A 160 -15.13 -1.20 -0.06
CA VAL A 160 -14.86 0.02 -0.81
C VAL A 160 -14.50 1.07 0.24
N LEU A 161 -13.24 1.52 0.25
CA LEU A 161 -12.84 2.65 1.07
C LEU A 161 -13.58 3.89 0.54
N LEU A 162 -14.74 4.18 1.11
CA LEU A 162 -15.49 5.39 0.81
C LEU A 162 -14.68 6.60 1.30
N ASP A 163 -14.72 7.64 0.48
CA ASP A 163 -14.01 8.91 0.63
C ASP A 163 -14.15 9.49 2.06
N PRO A 164 -13.06 9.91 2.74
CA PRO A 164 -13.12 10.51 4.08
C PRO A 164 -13.68 11.94 4.10
N THR A 165 -14.42 12.37 3.06
CA THR A 165 -15.11 13.66 2.99
C THR A 165 -16.60 13.59 3.35
N LEU A 166 -17.04 12.50 4.00
CA LEU A 166 -18.34 12.40 4.67
C LEU A 166 -18.18 12.41 6.20
#